data_AF-A0A5R9C8D1-F1
#
_entry.id   AF-A0A5R9C8D1-F1
#
_cell.length_a   1.000
_cell.length_b   1.000
_cell.length_c   1.000
_cell.angle_alpha   90.00
_cell.angle_beta   90.00
_cell.angle_gamma   90.00
#
_symmetry.space_group_name_H-M   'P 1'
#
loop_
_entity.id
_entity.type
_entity.pdbx_description
1 polymer ?
#
loop_
_entity_poly.entity_id
_entity_poly.type
_entity_poly.pdbx_seq_one_letter_code
_entity_poly.pdbx_strand_id
1 'polypeptide(L)'
;MKIVISIISVLIFIGFYGFSTGSKKYIIGPNDDERKRIIKQKSIIQSWSTLFLFLLSNFLYDLFNLRDSRLSAIKFPELFYLIVLVVSYFIFLRINNRKMSA
;
A
#
# COMPACT_ATOMS: atom_id res chain seq x y z
N MET A 1 19.13 9.54 -7.50
CA MET A 1 18.74 8.21 -8.08
C MET A 1 18.07 7.30 -7.06
N LYS A 2 18.56 7.21 -5.81
CA LYS A 2 18.06 6.26 -4.80
C LYS A 2 16.60 6.51 -4.36
N ILE A 3 16.20 7.76 -4.13
CA ILE A 3 14.79 8.13 -3.84
C ILE A 3 13.82 7.74 -4.95
N VAL A 4 14.22 7.93 -6.20
CA VAL A 4 13.39 7.58 -7.36
C VAL A 4 13.16 6.07 -7.39
N ILE A 5 14.18 5.28 -7.07
CA ILE A 5 14.09 3.83 -6.95
C ILE A 5 13.15 3.41 -5.81
N SER A 6 13.24 4.05 -4.63
CA SER A 6 12.32 3.78 -3.51
C SER A 6 10.87 4.13 -3.82
N ILE A 7 10.62 5.22 -4.56
CA ILE A 7 9.27 5.58 -4.99
C ILE A 7 8.75 4.58 -6.03
N ILE A 8 9.59 4.21 -7.00
CA ILE A 8 9.23 3.24 -8.04
C ILE A 8 8.93 1.86 -7.45
N SER A 9 9.70 1.38 -6.47
CA SER A 9 9.45 0.09 -5.84
C SER A 9 8.11 0.04 -5.09
N VAL A 10 7.76 1.13 -4.40
CA VAL A 10 6.44 1.28 -3.75
C VAL A 10 5.31 1.29 -4.78
N LEU A 11 5.48 2.00 -5.89
CA LEU A 11 4.49 2.05 -6.98
C LEU A 11 4.29 0.68 -7.65
N ILE A 12 5.39 -0.04 -7.91
CA ILE A 12 5.35 -1.41 -8.47
C ILE A 12 4.63 -2.35 -7.50
N PHE A 13 4.93 -2.26 -6.19
CA PHE A 13 4.28 -3.09 -5.19
C PHE A 13 2.76 -2.82 -5.13
N ILE A 14 2.35 -1.55 -5.09
CA ILE A 14 0.93 -1.15 -5.11
C ILE A 14 0.23 -1.69 -6.37
N GLY A 15 0.88 -1.56 -7.53
CA GLY A 15 0.37 -2.08 -8.80
C GLY A 15 0.20 -3.60 -8.80
N PHE A 16 1.23 -4.34 -8.37
CA PHE A 16 1.22 -5.80 -8.33
C PHE A 16 0.17 -6.34 -7.35
N TYR A 17 0.11 -5.80 -6.13
CA TYR A 17 -0.82 -6.25 -5.10
C TYR A 17 -2.27 -5.85 -5.41
N GLY A 18 -2.45 -4.67 -6.01
CA GLY A 18 -3.71 -4.24 -6.58
C GLY A 18 -4.17 -5.15 -7.72
N PHE A 19 -3.25 -5.63 -8.56
CA PHE A 19 -3.54 -6.56 -9.66
C PHE A 19 -3.88 -7.98 -9.18
N SER A 20 -3.01 -8.59 -8.37
CA SER A 20 -3.06 -10.01 -7.98
C SER A 20 -4.24 -10.37 -7.08
N THR A 21 -4.69 -9.45 -6.26
CA THR A 21 -5.74 -9.74 -5.28
C THR A 21 -7.17 -9.62 -5.83
N GLY A 22 -7.35 -9.30 -7.10
CA GLY A 22 -8.66 -9.21 -7.74
C GLY A 22 -9.26 -10.58 -8.05
N SER A 23 -9.85 -11.27 -7.07
CA SER A 23 -10.54 -12.54 -7.36
C SER A 23 -11.92 -12.29 -7.98
N LYS A 24 -12.17 -12.92 -9.14
CA LYS A 24 -13.49 -13.03 -9.80
C LYS A 24 -14.37 -14.14 -9.19
N LYS A 25 -14.05 -14.62 -7.98
CA LYS A 25 -14.68 -15.80 -7.37
C LYS A 25 -15.83 -15.40 -6.45
N TYR A 26 -16.97 -15.00 -7.02
CA TYR A 26 -18.25 -14.97 -6.29
C TYR A 26 -19.37 -15.40 -7.24
N ILE A 27 -19.53 -16.71 -7.41
CA ILE A 27 -20.62 -17.31 -8.22
C ILE A 27 -21.93 -17.40 -7.40
N ILE A 28 -21.83 -17.32 -6.07
CA ILE A 28 -22.95 -17.16 -5.13
C ILE A 28 -22.57 -15.96 -4.25
N GLY A 29 -23.20 -14.82 -4.48
CA GLY A 29 -22.73 -13.52 -3.99
C GLY A 29 -22.91 -13.35 -2.48
N PRO A 30 -21.91 -12.80 -1.75
CA PRO A 30 -22.10 -12.37 -0.36
C PRO A 30 -23.11 -11.22 -0.30
N ASN A 31 -23.81 -11.08 0.83
CA ASN A 31 -24.69 -9.94 1.08
C ASN A 31 -23.90 -8.62 0.83
N ASP A 32 -24.55 -7.59 0.31
CA ASP A 32 -23.89 -6.33 -0.09
C ASP A 32 -23.03 -5.71 1.04
N ASP A 33 -23.45 -5.91 2.28
CA ASP A 33 -22.72 -5.46 3.47
C ASP A 33 -21.46 -6.29 3.77
N GLU A 34 -21.51 -7.60 3.56
CA GLU A 34 -20.34 -8.48 3.69
C GLU A 34 -19.31 -8.14 2.61
N ARG A 35 -19.75 -7.89 1.37
CA ARG A 35 -18.87 -7.46 0.29
C ARG A 35 -18.14 -6.17 0.64
N LYS A 36 -18.87 -5.15 1.13
CA LYS A 36 -18.27 -3.88 1.58
C LYS A 36 -17.29 -4.08 2.73
N ARG A 37 -17.60 -4.96 3.68
CA ARG A 37 -16.71 -5.28 4.80
C ARG A 37 -15.41 -5.94 4.33
N ILE A 38 -15.49 -6.91 3.43
CA ILE A 38 -14.34 -7.59 2.83
C ILE A 38 -13.45 -6.58 2.08
N ILE A 39 -14.06 -5.72 1.25
CA ILE A 39 -13.33 -4.68 0.52
C ILE A 39 -12.57 -3.75 1.49
N LYS A 40 -13.22 -3.29 2.57
CA LYS A 40 -12.59 -2.42 3.57
C LYS A 40 -11.43 -3.14 4.28
N GLN A 41 -11.65 -4.35 4.79
CA GLN A 41 -10.60 -5.12 5.48
C GLN A 41 -9.41 -5.39 4.58
N LYS A 42 -9.65 -5.81 3.34
CA LYS A 42 -8.61 -6.05 2.36
C LYS A 42 -7.82 -4.77 2.04
N SER A 43 -8.50 -3.64 1.90
CA SER A 43 -7.85 -2.35 1.65
C SER A 43 -7.00 -1.89 2.84
N ILE A 44 -7.45 -2.15 4.07
CA ILE A 44 -6.67 -1.91 5.31
C ILE A 44 -5.41 -2.77 5.31
N ILE A 45 -5.52 -4.07 5.06
CA ILE A 45 -4.36 -4.98 5.03
C ILE A 45 -3.34 -4.50 3.99
N GLN A 46 -3.81 -4.13 2.80
CA GLN A 46 -2.96 -3.64 1.71
C GLN A 46 -2.24 -2.33 2.04
N SER A 47 -2.93 -1.38 2.67
CA SER A 47 -2.30 -0.12 3.11
C SER A 47 -1.24 -0.36 4.19
N TRP A 48 -1.53 -1.24 5.15
CA TRP A 48 -0.57 -1.60 6.19
C TRP A 48 0.64 -2.38 5.63
N SER A 49 0.43 -3.29 4.68
CA SER A 49 1.54 -3.97 3.99
C SER A 49 2.42 -2.98 3.22
N THR A 50 1.82 -1.96 2.61
CA THR A 50 2.57 -0.91 1.90
C THR A 50 3.43 -0.10 2.86
N LEU A 51 2.86 0.32 3.99
CA LEU A 51 3.63 1.01 5.03
C LEU A 51 4.75 0.12 5.58
N PHE A 52 4.45 -1.15 5.87
CA PHE A 52 5.44 -2.11 6.35
C PHE A 52 6.62 -2.26 5.39
N LEU A 53 6.36 -2.38 4.08
CA LEU A 53 7.43 -2.45 3.08
C LEU A 53 8.24 -1.17 2.97
N PHE A 54 7.61 -0.01 3.13
CA PHE A 54 8.32 1.26 3.16
C PHE A 54 9.29 1.31 4.35
N LEU A 55 8.80 0.95 5.54
CA LEU A 55 9.60 0.90 6.77
C LEU A 55 10.72 -0.14 6.68
N LEU A 56 10.42 -1.33 6.15
CA LEU A 56 11.42 -2.38 5.94
C LEU A 56 12.49 -1.92 4.95
N SER A 57 12.11 -1.25 3.88
CA SER A 57 13.07 -0.69 2.92
C SER A 57 13.96 0.36 3.59
N ASN A 58 13.39 1.31 4.34
CA ASN A 58 14.17 2.30 5.09
C ASN A 58 15.15 1.64 6.07
N PHE A 59 14.70 0.62 6.81
CA PHE A 59 15.56 -0.15 7.71
C PHE A 59 16.73 -0.81 6.96
N LEU A 60 16.47 -1.43 5.80
CA LEU A 60 17.51 -2.05 4.97
C LEU A 60 18.50 -0.99 4.42
N TYR A 61 18.01 0.16 3.98
CA TYR A 61 18.88 1.26 3.53
C TYR A 61 19.81 1.75 4.65
N ASP A 62 19.31 1.80 5.88
CA ASP A 62 20.12 2.16 7.05
C ASP A 62 21.11 1.07 7.41
N LEU A 63 20.68 -0.18 7.41
CA LEU A 63 21.51 -1.36 7.71
C LEU A 63 22.71 -1.48 6.78
N PHE A 64 22.52 -1.19 5.49
CA PHE A 64 23.59 -1.23 4.49
C PHE A 64 24.32 0.11 4.31
N ASN A 65 24.05 1.11 5.16
CA ASN A 65 24.62 2.45 5.08
C ASN A 65 24.46 3.11 3.68
N LEU A 66 23.34 2.82 3.02
CA LEU A 66 23.01 3.31 1.69
C LEU A 66 22.22 4.62 1.73
N ARG A 67 22.02 5.18 2.93
CA ARG A 67 21.19 6.35 3.23
C ARG A 67 21.56 7.56 2.37
N ASP A 68 20.56 8.20 1.81
CA ASP A 68 20.70 9.46 1.07
C ASP A 68 20.36 10.62 2.02
N SER A 69 21.21 11.65 2.10
CA SER A 69 21.06 12.79 3.03
C SER A 69 19.81 13.64 2.75
N ARG A 70 19.11 13.41 1.64
CA ARG A 70 17.84 14.05 1.32
C ARG A 70 16.66 13.47 2.11
N LEU A 71 16.73 12.20 2.53
CA LEU A 71 15.68 11.57 3.33
C LEU A 71 15.73 12.00 4.81
N SER A 72 16.90 12.41 5.32
CA SER A 72 17.05 12.98 6.65
C SER A 72 16.46 14.39 6.79
N ALA A 73 16.00 15.01 5.71
CA ALA A 73 15.41 16.35 5.72
C ALA A 73 13.92 16.37 6.14
N ILE A 74 13.28 15.21 6.29
CA ILE A 74 11.87 15.15 6.71
C ILE A 74 11.79 15.41 8.21
N LYS A 75 11.30 16.60 8.57
CA LYS A 75 11.19 17.06 9.98
C LYS A 75 10.23 16.22 10.84
N PHE A 76 9.24 15.58 10.22
CA PHE A 76 8.23 14.75 10.89
C PHE A 76 7.97 13.45 10.11
N PRO A 77 8.85 12.44 10.24
CA PRO A 77 8.74 11.19 9.49
C PRO A 77 7.47 10.41 9.83
N GLU A 78 6.95 10.51 11.05
CA GLU A 78 5.73 9.83 11.50
C GLU A 78 4.49 10.33 10.76
N LEU A 79 4.38 11.65 10.57
CA LEU A 79 3.29 12.25 9.79
C LEU A 79 3.35 11.81 8.32
N PHE A 80 4.56 11.70 7.76
CA PHE A 80 4.75 11.18 6.42
C PHE A 80 4.25 9.73 6.29
N TYR A 81 4.60 8.86 7.23
CA TYR A 81 4.11 7.48 7.26
C TYR A 81 2.58 7.39 7.38
N LEU A 82 1.98 8.25 8.19
CA LEU A 82 0.54 8.33 8.35
C LEU A 82 -0.15 8.76 7.05
N ILE A 83 0.41 9.74 6.34
CA ILE A 83 -0.07 10.16 5.01
C ILE A 83 0.01 8.99 4.03
N VAL A 84 1.14 8.25 3.98
CA VAL A 84 1.30 7.08 3.11
C VAL A 84 0.24 6.01 3.42
N LEU A 85 -0.03 5.74 4.69
CA LEU A 85 -1.05 4.78 5.11
C LEU A 85 -2.46 5.21 4.67
N VAL A 86 -2.84 6.47 4.88
CA VAL A 86 -4.16 6.99 4.53
C VAL A 86 -4.35 7.05 3.01
N VAL A 87 -3.37 7.59 2.27
CA VAL A 87 -3.44 7.70 0.82
C VAL A 87 -3.49 6.31 0.17
N SER A 88 -2.64 5.38 0.62
CA SER A 88 -2.65 4.01 0.10
C SER A 88 -3.98 3.30 0.39
N TYR A 89 -4.58 3.50 1.56
CA TYR A 89 -5.91 2.97 1.86
C TYR A 89 -6.96 3.40 0.84
N PHE A 90 -7.06 4.70 0.52
CA PHE A 90 -8.03 5.18 -0.46
C PHE A 90 -7.77 4.65 -1.87
N ILE A 91 -6.49 4.51 -2.25
CA ILE A 91 -6.10 3.90 -3.53
C ILE A 91 -6.59 2.45 -3.59
N PHE A 92 -6.27 1.64 -2.57
CA PHE A 92 -6.68 0.23 -2.52
C PHE A 92 -8.19 0.07 -2.39
N LEU A 93 -8.87 0.95 -1.66
CA LEU A 93 -10.33 0.98 -1.58
C LEU A 93 -10.95 1.18 -2.97
N ARG A 94 -10.44 2.13 -3.75
CA ARG A 94 -10.90 2.38 -5.12
C ARG A 94 -10.62 1.18 -6.04
N ILE A 95 -9.44 0.56 -5.94
CA ILE A 95 -9.07 -0.62 -6.73
C ILE A 95 -9.98 -1.81 -6.38
N ASN A 96 -10.13 -2.12 -5.09
CA ASN A 96 -10.92 -3.26 -4.63
C ASN A 96 -12.41 -3.09 -4.92
N ASN A 97 -12.96 -1.87 -4.75
CA ASN A 97 -14.32 -1.56 -5.16
C ASN A 97 -14.54 -1.84 -6.66
N ARG A 98 -13.64 -1.37 -7.54
CA ARG A 98 -13.75 -1.62 -8.99
C ARG A 98 -13.66 -3.10 -9.34
N LYS A 99 -12.84 -3.86 -8.63
CA LYS A 99 -12.60 -5.29 -8.92
C LYS A 99 -13.67 -6.23 -8.41
N MET A 100 -14.35 -5.86 -7.33
CA MET A 100 -15.38 -6.67 -6.67
C MET A 100 -16.81 -6.18 -6.96
N SER A 101 -16.98 -5.15 -7.79
CA SER A 101 -18.29 -4.63 -8.23
C SER A 101 -18.82 -5.33 -9.50
N ALA A 102 -18.37 -6.55 -9.80
CA ALA A 102 -18.86 -7.34 -10.92
C ALA A 102 -19.92 -8.33 -10.45
#